data_AF-A0A950SQM7-F1
#
_entry.id   AF-A0A950SQM7-F1
#
_cell.length_a   1.000
_cell.length_b   1.000
_cell.length_c   1.000
_cell.angle_alpha   90.00
_cell.angle_beta   90.00
_cell.angle_gamma   90.00
#
_symmetry.space_group_name_H-M   'P 1'
#
loop_
_entity.id
_entity.type
_entity.pdbx_description
1 polymer ?
#
loop_
_entity_poly.entity_id
_entity_poly.type
_entity_poly.pdbx_seq_one_letter_code
_entity_poly.pdbx_strand_id
1 'polypeptide(L)'
;MDRLARHTPVAIYDAGGAVEAFNVFFDLDQIEIAGVYVQQVERIGSMVLGHRAQPITELPCCHARTILVAAFDAERVLLQMPPYLPEGALAVSLDEMRIPADRLTNKRSYLDPLNFATNFAFFRDAGGLHTRLVTTNYWSGYGAGEVSCWITLFAGDGRVLAEWCETGKSPASAIILDSRDIRERFGLPEFCGQLFLHIVGAAGHDVVKYALDIFDENGSADRQCGGVLSCTHDANAWPAERYAGLPSPARGEQVLLWVQNSHAVAIPPGAIGLAPMGGERVTPICTPIAPFATCAVDVSELLPDLAWPGQIEVRAGKHAVRPRYEVLERGRRRIAHVNVERDDLKPAPELAKLQAMFGKGYLLPAPLMPRALWKSLALPTPMATCQTALPIAALVYDPNGREVLKQSLGRLPRAHRMALDFDQMESLDALGDGYGHIELVYDFSAGEEADGWLHALFRYRHRRSGHSAETSFGAHIFNTILTYRNEPQSYSGRPPGLSTRLFLRLGEPAYDTFCHLIYPASRRWVSMSDTAIILYDGAGCEVARS
;
A
#
# COMPACT_ATOMS: atom_id res chain seq x y z
N MET A 1 -1.38 -14.57 24.97
CA MET A 1 -1.13 -16.02 24.87
C MET A 1 -0.68 -16.66 26.18
N ASP A 2 0.39 -16.17 26.82
CA ASP A 2 0.93 -16.76 28.08
C ASP A 2 -0.11 -16.99 29.19
N ARG A 3 -1.13 -16.12 29.28
CA ARG A 3 -2.22 -16.30 30.24
C ARG A 3 -3.11 -17.50 29.89
N LEU A 4 -3.45 -17.66 28.61
CA LEU A 4 -4.24 -18.79 28.11
C LEU A 4 -3.48 -20.11 28.28
N ALA A 5 -2.18 -20.12 27.91
CA ALA A 5 -1.32 -21.30 28.05
C ALA A 5 -1.13 -21.76 29.50
N ARG A 6 -1.14 -20.83 30.47
CA ARG A 6 -1.05 -21.17 31.90
C ARG A 6 -2.34 -21.75 32.50
N HIS A 7 -3.48 -21.59 31.82
CA HIS A 7 -4.80 -21.95 32.36
C HIS A 7 -5.60 -22.79 31.36
N THR A 8 -4.95 -23.81 30.80
CA THR A 8 -5.59 -24.84 29.97
C THR A 8 -6.38 -25.82 30.86
N PRO A 9 -7.41 -26.50 30.30
CA PRO A 9 -7.96 -26.35 28.96
C PRO A 9 -8.77 -25.06 28.75
N VAL A 10 -8.80 -24.54 27.52
CA VAL A 10 -9.46 -23.28 27.16
C VAL A 10 -10.69 -23.57 26.31
N ALA A 11 -11.86 -23.07 26.71
CA ALA A 11 -13.02 -23.01 25.83
C ALA A 11 -13.03 -21.68 25.08
N ILE A 12 -13.40 -21.72 23.80
CA ILE A 12 -13.46 -20.53 22.95
C ILE A 12 -14.92 -20.18 22.75
N TYR A 13 -15.31 -18.97 23.16
CA TYR A 13 -16.60 -18.40 22.79
C TYR A 13 -16.41 -17.43 21.61
N ASP A 14 -16.80 -17.86 20.41
CA ASP A 14 -16.57 -17.13 19.17
C ASP A 14 -17.90 -16.69 18.54
N ALA A 15 -18.59 -15.74 19.16
CA ALA A 15 -19.88 -15.25 18.64
C ALA A 15 -19.74 -14.58 17.26
N GLY A 16 -18.64 -13.85 17.04
CA GLY A 16 -18.42 -12.97 15.89
C GLY A 16 -17.56 -13.55 14.78
N GLY A 17 -16.92 -14.72 14.96
CA GLY A 17 -16.04 -15.29 13.93
C GLY A 17 -14.62 -14.72 13.96
N ALA A 18 -14.17 -14.16 15.07
CA ALA A 18 -12.88 -13.47 15.16
C ALA A 18 -11.71 -14.41 15.52
N VAL A 19 -12.00 -15.61 16.06
CA VAL A 19 -10.95 -16.46 16.63
C VAL A 19 -9.96 -16.97 15.58
N GLU A 20 -10.39 -17.22 14.34
CA GLU A 20 -9.48 -17.68 13.29
C GLU A 20 -8.50 -16.58 12.88
N ALA A 21 -8.96 -15.34 12.81
CA ALA A 21 -8.08 -14.19 12.58
C ALA A 21 -7.07 -13.99 13.73
N PHE A 22 -7.50 -14.24 14.96
CA PHE A 22 -6.59 -14.24 16.11
C PHE A 22 -5.55 -15.37 16.02
N ASN A 23 -5.98 -16.58 15.62
CA ASN A 23 -5.11 -17.75 15.48
C ASN A 23 -4.00 -17.55 14.45
N VAL A 24 -4.26 -16.83 13.35
CA VAL A 24 -3.26 -16.52 12.31
C VAL A 24 -1.99 -15.89 12.87
N PHE A 25 -2.10 -15.10 13.94
CA PHE A 25 -0.96 -14.43 14.55
C PHE A 25 -0.42 -15.12 15.79
N PHE A 26 -1.31 -15.67 16.62
CA PHE A 26 -0.96 -16.06 17.98
C PHE A 26 -0.88 -17.58 18.19
N ASP A 27 -1.15 -18.38 17.17
CA ASP A 27 -1.00 -19.83 17.15
C ASP A 27 -1.61 -20.52 18.38
N LEU A 28 -2.93 -20.75 18.32
CA LEU A 28 -3.71 -21.42 19.36
C LEU A 28 -3.44 -22.93 19.43
N ASP A 29 -2.65 -23.52 18.53
CA ASP A 29 -2.27 -24.95 18.65
C ASP A 29 -1.38 -25.20 19.88
N GLN A 30 -0.85 -24.12 20.47
CA GLN A 30 -0.06 -24.14 21.71
C GLN A 30 -0.90 -24.29 22.98
N ILE A 31 -2.24 -24.26 22.87
CA ILE A 31 -3.15 -24.43 24.01
C ILE A 31 -4.10 -25.62 23.79
N GLU A 32 -4.47 -26.30 24.87
CA GLU A 32 -5.50 -27.33 24.80
C GLU A 32 -6.89 -26.68 24.70
N ILE A 33 -7.57 -26.86 23.56
CA ILE A 33 -8.92 -26.34 23.31
C ILE A 33 -9.95 -27.37 23.79
N ALA A 34 -10.69 -27.02 24.85
CA ALA A 34 -11.76 -27.86 25.41
C ALA A 34 -13.01 -27.92 24.52
N GLY A 35 -13.23 -26.89 23.71
CA GLY A 35 -14.36 -26.76 22.80
C GLY A 35 -14.49 -25.35 22.23
N VAL A 36 -15.17 -25.24 21.10
CA VAL A 36 -15.54 -23.96 20.48
C VAL A 36 -17.05 -23.80 20.57
N TYR A 37 -17.51 -22.65 21.06
CA TYR A 37 -18.90 -22.37 21.39
C TYR A 37 -19.38 -21.13 20.63
N VAL A 38 -20.57 -21.22 20.06
CA VAL A 38 -21.20 -20.15 19.27
C VAL A 38 -22.61 -19.86 19.76
N GLN A 39 -23.08 -18.64 19.51
CA GLN A 39 -24.43 -18.20 19.85
C GLN A 39 -25.42 -18.33 18.68
N GLN A 40 -24.93 -18.19 17.44
CA GLN A 40 -25.76 -18.27 16.23
C GLN A 40 -26.05 -19.74 15.90
N VAL A 41 -27.32 -20.09 15.74
CA VAL A 41 -27.76 -21.48 15.48
C VAL A 41 -27.18 -21.99 14.16
N GLU A 42 -27.09 -21.13 13.16
CA GLU A 42 -26.55 -21.42 11.83
C GLU A 42 -25.06 -21.80 11.86
N ARG A 43 -24.34 -21.40 12.92
CA ARG A 43 -22.92 -21.71 13.09
C ARG A 43 -22.67 -23.00 13.86
N ILE A 44 -23.69 -23.59 14.49
CA ILE A 44 -23.54 -24.86 15.22
C ILE A 44 -23.13 -25.96 14.23
N GLY A 45 -22.11 -26.74 14.58
CA GLY A 45 -21.56 -27.82 13.77
C GLY A 45 -20.56 -27.38 12.70
N SER A 46 -20.39 -26.06 12.47
CA SER A 46 -19.33 -25.52 11.62
C SER A 46 -17.94 -25.86 12.16
N MET A 47 -16.95 -25.95 11.28
CA MET A 47 -15.57 -26.19 11.68
C MET A 47 -14.91 -24.85 12.02
N VAL A 48 -14.37 -24.73 13.23
CA VAL A 48 -13.60 -23.57 13.69
C VAL A 48 -12.37 -24.10 14.41
N LEU A 49 -11.18 -23.73 13.94
CA LEU A 49 -9.89 -24.25 14.47
C LEU A 49 -9.83 -25.79 14.53
N GLY A 50 -10.45 -26.48 13.57
CA GLY A 50 -10.47 -27.95 13.57
C GLY A 50 -11.46 -28.59 14.56
N HIS A 51 -12.24 -27.80 15.31
CA HIS A 51 -13.31 -28.28 16.19
C HIS A 51 -14.69 -28.01 15.59
N ARG A 52 -15.66 -28.91 15.84
CA ARG A 52 -17.07 -28.62 15.56
C ARG A 52 -17.61 -27.64 16.60
N ALA A 53 -18.08 -26.49 16.15
CA ALA A 53 -18.69 -25.48 17.00
C ALA A 53 -19.95 -26.03 17.69
N GLN A 54 -20.04 -25.84 19.00
CA GLN A 54 -21.15 -26.26 19.85
C GLN A 54 -22.03 -25.07 20.21
N PRO A 55 -23.32 -25.28 20.56
CA PRO A 55 -24.13 -24.20 21.09
C PRO A 55 -23.59 -23.73 22.45
N ILE A 56 -23.66 -22.43 22.72
CA ILE A 56 -23.24 -21.85 24.01
C ILE A 56 -23.94 -22.48 25.23
N THR A 57 -25.11 -23.12 25.05
CA THR A 57 -25.81 -23.85 26.11
C THR A 57 -25.02 -25.04 26.67
N GLU A 58 -24.06 -25.57 25.92
CA GLU A 58 -23.19 -26.67 26.36
C GLU A 58 -21.94 -26.17 27.11
N LEU A 59 -21.70 -24.85 27.12
CA LEU A 59 -20.53 -24.25 27.77
C LEU A 59 -20.41 -24.61 29.27
N PRO A 60 -21.48 -24.63 30.09
CA PRO A 60 -21.37 -24.98 31.52
C PRO A 60 -20.91 -26.42 31.75
N CYS A 61 -21.14 -27.32 30.79
CA CYS A 61 -20.81 -28.74 30.89
C CYS A 61 -19.37 -29.05 30.45
N CYS A 62 -18.62 -28.06 29.97
CA CYS A 62 -17.24 -28.26 29.55
C CYS A 62 -16.28 -28.25 30.74
N HIS A 63 -15.08 -28.82 30.54
CA HIS A 63 -14.05 -28.93 31.57
C HIS A 63 -13.00 -27.82 31.49
N ALA A 64 -13.33 -26.70 30.82
CA ALA A 64 -12.40 -25.61 30.61
C ALA A 64 -12.12 -24.85 31.91
N ARG A 65 -10.85 -24.48 32.11
CA ARG A 65 -10.42 -23.59 33.21
C ARG A 65 -10.48 -22.12 32.83
N THR A 66 -10.38 -21.84 31.53
CA THR A 66 -10.47 -20.48 30.98
C THR A 66 -11.40 -20.45 29.79
N ILE A 67 -12.17 -19.38 29.67
CA ILE A 67 -13.03 -19.09 28.54
C ILE A 67 -12.45 -17.86 27.82
N LEU A 68 -12.04 -18.06 26.58
CA LEU A 68 -11.66 -16.97 25.69
C LEU A 68 -12.90 -16.48 24.94
N VAL A 69 -13.39 -15.30 25.28
CA VAL A 69 -14.36 -14.56 24.48
C VAL A 69 -13.61 -13.91 23.32
N ALA A 70 -13.70 -14.50 22.13
CA ALA A 70 -13.06 -14.02 20.91
C ALA A 70 -13.81 -12.81 20.33
N ALA A 71 -13.88 -11.72 21.10
CA ALA A 71 -14.49 -10.47 20.71
C ALA A 71 -13.85 -9.29 21.47
N PHE A 72 -13.83 -8.13 20.80
CA PHE A 72 -13.66 -6.82 21.44
C PHE A 72 -15.03 -6.25 21.83
N ASP A 73 -15.03 -5.22 22.68
CA ASP A 73 -16.21 -4.63 23.29
C ASP A 73 -17.07 -5.68 24.03
N ALA A 74 -16.40 -6.64 24.68
CA ALA A 74 -17.02 -7.81 25.27
C ALA A 74 -17.54 -7.59 26.70
N GLU A 75 -17.44 -6.37 27.25
CA GLU A 75 -17.85 -6.03 28.62
C GLU A 75 -19.26 -6.53 28.94
N ARG A 76 -20.25 -6.25 28.07
CA ARG A 76 -21.63 -6.69 28.26
C ARG A 76 -21.75 -8.22 28.28
N VAL A 77 -21.01 -8.91 27.42
CA VAL A 77 -20.98 -10.37 27.35
C VAL A 77 -20.37 -10.93 28.63
N LEU A 78 -19.21 -10.42 29.04
CA LEU A 78 -18.50 -10.85 30.24
C LEU A 78 -19.33 -10.63 31.53
N LEU A 79 -20.13 -9.57 31.62
CA LEU A 79 -21.05 -9.34 32.74
C LEU A 79 -22.22 -10.33 32.77
N GLN A 80 -22.65 -10.83 31.62
CA GLN A 80 -23.81 -11.73 31.48
C GLN A 80 -23.42 -13.21 31.50
N MET A 81 -22.17 -13.54 31.22
CA MET A 81 -21.66 -14.90 31.16
C MET A 81 -21.60 -15.69 32.48
N PRO A 82 -21.41 -15.11 33.69
CA PRO A 82 -21.12 -15.89 34.90
C PRO A 82 -22.09 -17.05 35.21
N PRO A 83 -23.42 -16.93 35.01
CA PRO A 83 -24.34 -18.06 35.21
C PRO A 83 -24.15 -19.23 34.24
N TYR A 84 -23.41 -19.04 33.15
CA TYR A 84 -23.22 -19.98 32.05
C TYR A 84 -21.77 -20.49 31.94
N LEU A 85 -20.90 -20.13 32.87
CA LEU A 85 -19.51 -20.60 32.89
C LEU A 85 -19.40 -21.93 33.65
N PRO A 86 -18.43 -22.79 33.30
CA PRO A 86 -18.01 -23.88 34.19
C PRO A 86 -17.61 -23.34 35.55
N GLU A 87 -17.83 -24.14 36.60
CA GLU A 87 -17.51 -23.75 37.97
C GLU A 87 -16.02 -23.38 38.12
N GLY A 88 -15.75 -22.18 38.62
CA GLY A 88 -14.39 -21.68 38.83
C GLY A 88 -13.64 -21.27 37.56
N ALA A 89 -14.26 -21.31 36.38
CA ALA A 89 -13.62 -20.90 35.13
C ALA A 89 -13.44 -19.37 35.06
N LEU A 90 -12.27 -18.95 34.59
CA LEU A 90 -11.96 -17.55 34.32
C LEU A 90 -12.44 -17.16 32.92
N ALA A 91 -13.16 -16.04 32.76
CA ALA A 91 -13.45 -15.46 31.46
C ALA A 91 -12.48 -14.32 31.13
N VAL A 92 -11.91 -14.34 29.92
CA VAL A 92 -11.07 -13.27 29.35
C VAL A 92 -11.58 -12.93 27.95
N SER A 93 -11.31 -11.71 27.47
CA SER A 93 -11.68 -11.30 26.11
C SER A 93 -10.51 -10.70 25.37
N LEU A 94 -10.71 -10.38 24.09
CA LEU A 94 -9.75 -9.62 23.30
C LEU A 94 -9.64 -8.16 23.79
N ASP A 95 -10.53 -7.69 24.69
CA ASP A 95 -10.44 -6.33 25.24
C ASP A 95 -9.11 -6.04 25.94
N GLU A 96 -8.44 -7.06 26.47
CA GLU A 96 -7.10 -6.94 27.06
C GLU A 96 -6.02 -6.52 26.06
N MET A 97 -6.30 -6.62 24.76
CA MET A 97 -5.41 -6.23 23.66
C MET A 97 -5.76 -4.87 23.06
N ARG A 98 -6.72 -4.15 23.63
CA ARG A 98 -7.12 -2.84 23.09
C ARG A 98 -5.97 -1.86 23.19
N ILE A 99 -5.80 -1.06 22.16
CA ILE A 99 -4.98 0.13 22.24
C ILE A 99 -5.57 1.13 23.25
N PRO A 100 -4.76 2.04 23.82
CA PRO A 100 -5.24 3.01 24.80
C PRO A 100 -6.40 3.87 24.29
N ALA A 101 -7.32 4.23 25.17
CA ALA A 101 -8.57 4.91 24.78
C ALA A 101 -8.37 6.32 24.21
N ASP A 102 -7.26 6.99 24.53
CA ASP A 102 -6.84 8.26 23.96
C ASP A 102 -6.25 8.11 22.54
N ARG A 103 -6.09 6.88 22.04
CA ARG A 103 -5.71 6.55 20.66
C ARG A 103 -6.89 6.17 19.78
N LEU A 104 -8.12 6.25 20.29
CA LEU A 104 -9.33 5.91 19.55
C LEU A 104 -10.04 7.16 19.04
N THR A 105 -10.37 7.16 17.75
CA THR A 105 -11.26 8.16 17.12
C THR A 105 -12.71 7.94 17.55
N ASN A 106 -13.22 6.72 17.43
CA ASN A 106 -14.53 6.30 17.88
C ASN A 106 -14.42 5.37 19.12
N LYS A 107 -14.60 5.95 20.29
CA LYS A 107 -14.55 5.22 21.58
C LYS A 107 -15.74 4.27 21.82
N ARG A 108 -16.81 4.35 21.01
CA ARG A 108 -18.04 3.56 21.21
C ARG A 108 -17.98 2.18 20.56
N SER A 109 -17.11 1.99 19.58
CA SER A 109 -16.97 0.75 18.82
C SER A 109 -15.49 0.56 18.51
N TYR A 110 -14.84 -0.40 19.17
CA TYR A 110 -13.40 -0.60 19.04
C TYR A 110 -12.99 -0.90 17.62
N LEU A 111 -13.71 -1.81 16.94
CA LEU A 111 -13.45 -2.22 15.56
C LEU A 111 -13.97 -1.25 14.50
N ASP A 112 -14.29 -0.01 14.86
CA ASP A 112 -14.57 1.03 13.88
C ASP A 112 -13.31 1.29 13.03
N PRO A 113 -13.38 1.24 11.68
CA PRO A 113 -12.21 1.48 10.82
C PRO A 113 -11.46 2.79 11.12
N LEU A 114 -12.16 3.84 11.55
CA LEU A 114 -11.55 5.13 11.89
C LEU A 114 -10.66 5.07 13.15
N ASN A 115 -10.73 4.01 13.95
CA ASN A 115 -9.79 3.74 15.04
C ASN A 115 -8.45 3.17 14.56
N PHE A 116 -8.35 2.78 13.29
CA PHE A 116 -7.15 2.13 12.74
C PHE A 116 -6.68 2.82 11.46
N ALA A 117 -6.84 4.15 11.41
CA ALA A 117 -6.25 5.00 10.38
C ALA A 117 -4.72 5.02 10.54
N THR A 118 -4.06 4.03 9.96
CA THR A 118 -2.65 3.72 10.23
C THR A 118 -1.85 3.57 8.94
N ASN A 119 -0.52 3.62 9.02
CA ASN A 119 0.37 3.18 7.94
C ASN A 119 1.77 2.87 8.44
N PHE A 120 2.54 2.13 7.65
CA PHE A 120 3.99 1.93 7.84
C PHE A 120 4.77 2.61 6.72
N ALA A 121 5.94 3.15 7.06
CA ALA A 121 6.88 3.71 6.10
C ALA A 121 8.30 3.22 6.36
N PHE A 122 9.04 2.91 5.30
CA PHE A 122 10.48 2.72 5.41
C PHE A 122 11.14 4.01 5.87
N PHE A 123 12.03 3.91 6.85
CA PHE A 123 12.64 5.09 7.46
C PHE A 123 14.12 4.83 7.78
N ARG A 124 14.99 5.69 7.27
CA ARG A 124 16.45 5.52 7.33
C ARG A 124 17.13 6.86 7.56
N ASP A 125 17.99 6.89 8.57
CA ASP A 125 19.08 7.86 8.69
C ASP A 125 20.38 7.10 8.94
N ALA A 126 20.97 6.58 7.87
CA ALA A 126 22.16 5.72 7.94
C ALA A 126 22.92 5.70 6.62
N GLY A 127 24.25 5.60 6.71
CA GLY A 127 25.11 5.52 5.52
C GLY A 127 25.03 6.75 4.61
N GLY A 128 24.88 7.93 5.20
CA GLY A 128 24.77 9.22 4.49
C GLY A 128 23.45 9.42 3.74
N LEU A 129 22.42 8.64 4.09
CA LEU A 129 21.11 8.71 3.46
C LEU A 129 20.03 8.93 4.50
N HIS A 130 19.11 9.81 4.13
CA HIS A 130 18.05 10.34 4.98
C HIS A 130 16.69 10.05 4.34
N THR A 131 15.68 9.94 5.17
CA THR A 131 14.28 9.88 4.76
C THR A 131 13.49 11.08 5.25
N ARG A 132 12.57 11.56 4.43
CA ARG A 132 11.57 12.55 4.84
C ARG A 132 10.18 12.08 4.43
N LEU A 133 9.35 11.83 5.44
CA LEU A 133 7.94 11.51 5.24
C LEU A 133 7.11 12.79 5.30
N VAL A 134 6.21 12.97 4.34
CA VAL A 134 5.25 14.08 4.33
C VAL A 134 3.85 13.58 4.06
N THR A 135 2.91 13.97 4.92
CA THR A 135 1.47 13.77 4.77
C THR A 135 0.75 15.09 5.04
N THR A 136 -0.56 15.15 4.81
CA THR A 136 -1.38 16.33 5.08
C THR A 136 -2.60 16.01 5.91
N ASN A 137 -3.05 16.99 6.70
CA ASN A 137 -4.33 16.91 7.38
C ASN A 137 -5.50 17.14 6.42
N TYR A 138 -5.80 16.16 5.56
CA TYR A 138 -6.94 16.21 4.64
C TYR A 138 -8.26 15.76 5.29
N TRP A 139 -8.22 15.14 6.49
CA TRP A 139 -9.42 14.73 7.23
C TRP A 139 -10.29 15.91 7.67
N SER A 140 -9.69 17.10 7.86
CA SER A 140 -10.43 18.33 8.14
C SER A 140 -11.47 18.64 7.05
N GLY A 141 -11.20 18.26 5.79
CA GLY A 141 -12.16 18.41 4.68
C GLY A 141 -13.41 17.54 4.81
N TYR A 142 -13.34 16.50 5.65
CA TYR A 142 -14.47 15.62 6.01
C TYR A 142 -15.11 15.99 7.35
N GLY A 143 -14.74 17.14 7.94
CA GLY A 143 -15.27 17.61 9.21
C GLY A 143 -14.55 17.04 10.44
N ALA A 144 -13.34 16.50 10.29
CA ALA A 144 -12.49 16.19 11.44
C ALA A 144 -12.23 17.49 12.24
N GLY A 145 -12.34 17.39 13.56
CA GLY A 145 -11.97 18.46 14.49
C GLY A 145 -10.45 18.48 14.72
N GLU A 146 -10.03 18.08 15.92
CA GLU A 146 -8.62 17.91 16.23
C GLU A 146 -8.12 16.54 15.74
N VAL A 147 -7.05 16.57 14.96
CA VAL A 147 -6.34 15.38 14.50
C VAL A 147 -5.01 15.31 15.25
N SER A 148 -4.53 14.12 15.60
CA SER A 148 -3.17 13.91 16.10
C SER A 148 -2.56 12.66 15.47
N CYS A 149 -1.24 12.60 15.41
CA CYS A 149 -0.49 11.48 14.85
C CYS A 149 0.35 10.86 15.97
N TRP A 150 -0.01 9.65 16.40
CA TRP A 150 0.81 8.81 17.26
C TRP A 150 1.82 8.06 16.39
N ILE A 151 3.10 8.13 16.76
CA ILE A 151 4.21 7.71 15.91
C ILE A 151 5.15 6.82 16.72
N THR A 152 5.52 5.68 16.14
CA THR A 152 6.52 4.76 16.70
C THR A 152 7.60 4.50 15.65
N LEU A 153 8.86 4.77 16.01
CA LEU A 153 10.03 4.45 15.18
C LEU A 153 10.62 3.12 15.64
N PHE A 154 10.73 2.17 14.73
CA PHE A 154 11.39 0.88 14.93
C PHE A 154 12.76 0.85 14.26
N ALA A 155 13.74 0.22 14.92
CA ALA A 155 15.05 -0.05 14.30
C ALA A 155 14.96 -1.22 13.29
N GLY A 156 16.08 -1.52 12.63
CA GLY A 156 16.15 -2.64 11.68
C GLY A 156 15.86 -4.01 12.29
N ASP A 157 16.15 -4.21 13.57
CA ASP A 157 15.83 -5.44 14.32
C ASP A 157 14.41 -5.44 14.91
N GLY A 158 13.64 -4.38 14.70
CA GLY A 158 12.26 -4.24 15.18
C GLY A 158 12.11 -3.69 16.61
N ARG A 159 13.20 -3.35 17.30
CA ARG A 159 13.10 -2.68 18.61
C ARG A 159 12.56 -1.26 18.45
N VAL A 160 11.74 -0.81 19.40
CA VAL A 160 11.29 0.58 19.45
C VAL A 160 12.49 1.48 19.79
N LEU A 161 12.76 2.47 18.94
CA LEU A 161 13.76 3.51 19.15
C LEU A 161 13.18 4.76 19.82
N ALA A 162 11.98 5.15 19.39
CA ALA A 162 11.27 6.30 19.92
C ALA A 162 9.77 6.15 19.69
N GLU A 163 8.97 6.72 20.59
CA GLU A 163 7.52 6.83 20.47
C GLU A 163 7.08 8.23 20.93
N TRP A 164 6.24 8.90 20.14
CA TRP A 164 5.75 10.23 20.46
C TRP A 164 4.43 10.56 19.76
N CYS A 165 3.91 11.77 19.98
CA CYS A 165 2.72 12.27 19.31
C CYS A 165 3.00 13.63 18.68
N GLU A 166 2.51 13.84 17.47
CA GLU A 166 2.43 15.15 16.82
C GLU A 166 0.97 15.60 16.81
N THR A 167 0.69 16.81 17.27
CA THR A 167 -0.65 17.38 17.13
C THR A 167 -0.82 17.83 15.68
N GLY A 168 -1.95 17.46 15.07
CA GLY A 168 -2.33 17.92 13.75
C GLY A 168 -2.39 19.44 13.75
N LYS A 169 -1.66 20.04 12.81
CA LYS A 169 -1.71 21.47 12.54
C LYS A 169 -3.06 21.83 11.89
N SER A 170 -3.21 23.09 11.46
CA SER A 170 -4.37 23.64 10.74
C SER A 170 -4.90 22.73 9.61
N PRO A 171 -6.16 22.88 9.19
CA PRO A 171 -6.69 22.19 8.00
C PRO A 171 -5.73 22.27 6.80
N ALA A 172 -5.56 21.15 6.07
CA ALA A 172 -4.66 21.01 4.91
C ALA A 172 -3.16 21.25 5.17
N SER A 173 -2.74 21.48 6.41
CA SER A 173 -1.32 21.62 6.76
C SER A 173 -0.54 20.31 6.58
N ALA A 174 0.77 20.46 6.35
CA ALA A 174 1.69 19.34 6.22
C ALA A 174 2.19 18.85 7.59
N ILE A 175 2.20 17.51 7.73
CA ILE A 175 2.94 16.81 8.77
C ILE A 175 4.21 16.28 8.10
N ILE A 176 5.37 16.78 8.56
CA ILE A 176 6.69 16.49 7.99
C ILE A 176 7.53 15.81 9.07
N LEU A 177 8.05 14.62 8.75
CA LEU A 177 8.89 13.83 9.62
C LEU A 177 10.22 13.60 8.90
N ASP A 178 11.24 14.42 9.21
CA ASP A 178 12.60 14.27 8.69
C ASP A 178 13.41 13.38 9.64
N SER A 179 14.06 12.37 9.08
CA SER A 179 14.83 11.38 9.84
C SER A 179 16.00 12.00 10.61
N ARG A 180 16.59 13.08 10.10
CA ARG A 180 17.69 13.80 10.76
C ARG A 180 17.20 14.52 12.02
N ASP A 181 16.09 15.25 11.89
CA ASP A 181 15.45 15.95 13.01
C ASP A 181 15.03 14.97 14.11
N ILE A 182 14.47 13.82 13.72
CA ILE A 182 14.08 12.76 14.65
C ILE A 182 15.30 12.15 15.34
N ARG A 183 16.37 11.86 14.59
CA ARG A 183 17.61 11.34 15.16
C ARG A 183 18.21 12.31 16.17
N GLU A 184 18.26 13.60 15.84
CA GLU A 184 18.76 14.65 16.73
C GLU A 184 17.87 14.80 17.97
N ARG A 185 16.55 14.93 17.77
CA ARG A 185 15.55 15.10 18.85
C ARG A 185 15.65 14.03 19.93
N PHE A 186 15.88 12.78 19.54
CA PHE A 186 15.93 11.63 20.44
C PHE A 186 17.35 11.14 20.75
N GLY A 187 18.40 11.79 20.22
CA GLY A 187 19.79 11.40 20.43
C GLY A 187 20.10 9.97 19.93
N LEU A 188 19.56 9.59 18.77
CA LEU A 188 19.65 8.22 18.25
C LEU A 188 20.95 7.99 17.46
N PRO A 189 21.49 6.75 17.45
CA PRO A 189 22.50 6.35 16.48
C PRO A 189 21.90 6.30 15.06
N GLU A 190 22.74 6.01 14.05
CA GLU A 190 22.23 5.68 12.72
C GLU A 190 21.22 4.52 12.78
N PHE A 191 20.18 4.59 11.94
CA PHE A 191 19.15 3.56 11.88
C PHE A 191 18.63 3.35 10.46
N CYS A 192 18.18 2.12 10.19
CA CYS A 192 17.44 1.74 8.99
C CYS A 192 16.35 0.78 9.41
N GLY A 193 15.10 1.24 9.44
CA GLY A 193 13.99 0.50 10.02
C GLY A 193 12.67 0.93 9.40
N GLN A 194 11.66 1.13 10.23
CA GLN A 194 10.35 1.57 9.77
C GLN A 194 9.65 2.45 10.79
N LEU A 195 8.79 3.33 10.28
CA LEU A 195 7.99 4.26 11.04
C LEU A 195 6.52 3.83 10.97
N PHE A 196 5.88 3.64 12.11
CA PHE A 196 4.45 3.43 12.23
C PHE A 196 3.76 4.76 12.50
N LEU A 197 2.68 5.02 11.76
CA LEU A 197 1.83 6.19 11.90
C LEU A 197 0.43 5.73 12.30
N HIS A 198 -0.17 6.40 13.28
CA HIS A 198 -1.57 6.24 13.66
C HIS A 198 -2.22 7.62 13.81
N ILE A 199 -3.21 7.91 12.98
CA ILE A 199 -4.01 9.12 13.01
C ILE A 199 -5.22 8.98 13.92
N VAL A 200 -5.27 9.78 14.98
CA VAL A 200 -6.41 9.87 15.92
C VAL A 200 -7.24 11.10 15.57
N GLY A 201 -8.56 10.95 15.51
CA GLY A 201 -9.49 12.01 15.11
C GLY A 201 -9.78 12.05 13.61
N ALA A 202 -9.38 11.02 12.86
CA ALA A 202 -9.68 10.88 11.44
C ALA A 202 -11.19 10.91 11.14
N ALA A 203 -11.59 11.53 10.03
CA ALA A 203 -12.98 11.58 9.57
C ALA A 203 -13.09 11.28 8.07
N GLY A 204 -14.22 10.71 7.66
CA GLY A 204 -14.49 10.37 6.26
C GLY A 204 -13.87 9.04 5.83
N HIS A 205 -12.57 8.85 5.99
CA HIS A 205 -11.89 7.59 5.68
C HIS A 205 -10.65 7.33 6.57
N ASP A 206 -10.26 6.06 6.65
CA ASP A 206 -9.14 5.52 7.44
C ASP A 206 -7.80 5.48 6.67
N VAL A 207 -7.82 5.75 5.36
CA VAL A 207 -6.60 5.76 4.55
C VAL A 207 -5.66 6.88 5.00
N VAL A 208 -4.39 6.55 5.26
CA VAL A 208 -3.29 7.49 5.55
C VAL A 208 -2.34 7.53 4.36
N LYS A 209 -2.38 8.61 3.58
CA LYS A 209 -1.53 8.81 2.40
C LYS A 209 -0.27 9.58 2.77
N TYR A 210 0.89 9.17 2.29
CA TYR A 210 2.14 9.91 2.49
C TYR A 210 3.03 9.87 1.25
N ALA A 211 3.90 10.88 1.13
CA ALA A 211 5.05 10.89 0.25
C ALA A 211 6.31 10.60 1.09
N LEU A 212 7.22 9.79 0.56
CA LEU A 212 8.50 9.48 1.19
C LEU A 212 9.63 9.83 0.24
N ASP A 213 10.41 10.83 0.66
CA ASP A 213 11.69 11.14 0.02
C ASP A 213 12.79 10.30 0.66
N ILE A 214 13.71 9.81 -0.16
CA ILE A 214 15.00 9.29 0.28
C ILE A 214 16.09 10.06 -0.46
N PHE A 215 17.00 10.67 0.29
CA PHE A 215 18.00 11.58 -0.25
C PHE A 215 19.34 11.49 0.51
N ASP A 216 20.43 11.92 -0.12
CA ASP A 216 21.70 12.19 0.56
C ASP A 216 21.92 13.71 0.72
N GLU A 217 23.00 14.10 1.39
CA GLU A 217 23.36 15.51 1.60
C GLU A 217 23.44 16.29 0.28
N ASN A 218 23.98 15.68 -0.79
CA ASN A 218 24.12 16.31 -2.11
C ASN A 218 22.78 16.43 -2.87
N GLY A 219 21.86 15.51 -2.64
CA GLY A 219 20.50 15.50 -3.18
C GLY A 219 19.60 16.55 -2.54
N SER A 220 20.01 17.12 -1.40
CA SER A 220 19.29 18.19 -0.72
C SER A 220 19.71 19.61 -1.12
N ALA A 221 20.89 19.77 -1.76
CA ALA A 221 21.57 21.08 -1.81
C ALA A 221 21.91 21.66 -3.19
N ASP A 222 22.06 20.89 -4.28
CA ASP A 222 22.34 21.52 -5.60
C ASP A 222 22.04 20.61 -6.81
N ARG A 223 21.38 21.18 -7.83
CA ARG A 223 20.73 20.47 -8.96
C ARG A 223 21.69 20.01 -10.05
N GLN A 224 23.02 20.07 -9.86
CA GLN A 224 23.97 19.87 -10.95
C GLN A 224 24.91 18.67 -10.87
N CYS A 225 25.02 17.91 -9.76
CA CYS A 225 25.77 16.64 -9.80
C CYS A 225 25.49 15.68 -8.64
N GLY A 226 25.03 14.46 -8.97
CA GLY A 226 25.49 13.23 -8.31
C GLY A 226 24.81 12.75 -7.02
N GLY A 227 23.93 13.55 -6.40
CA GLY A 227 23.21 13.13 -5.18
C GLY A 227 22.13 12.08 -5.41
N VAL A 228 21.80 11.32 -4.36
CA VAL A 228 20.64 10.42 -4.32
C VAL A 228 19.38 11.24 -4.03
N LEU A 229 18.34 11.07 -4.86
CA LEU A 229 16.98 11.53 -4.59
C LEU A 229 15.99 10.56 -5.21
N SER A 230 15.09 10.03 -4.39
CA SER A 230 13.92 9.24 -4.80
C SER A 230 12.71 9.73 -4.03
N CYS A 231 11.56 9.85 -4.69
CA CYS A 231 10.29 10.17 -4.06
C CYS A 231 9.26 9.10 -4.45
N THR A 232 8.50 8.65 -3.47
CA THR A 232 7.49 7.62 -3.62
C THR A 232 6.22 8.02 -2.87
N HIS A 233 5.07 7.55 -3.32
CA HIS A 233 3.80 7.80 -2.66
C HIS A 233 3.18 6.47 -2.22
N ASP A 234 2.57 6.44 -1.05
CA ASP A 234 1.82 5.27 -0.59
C ASP A 234 0.57 5.69 0.16
N ALA A 235 -0.40 4.78 0.15
CA ALA A 235 -1.71 4.91 0.76
C ALA A 235 -2.19 3.59 1.38
N ASN A 236 -1.53 2.46 1.11
CA ASN A 236 -2.02 1.16 1.53
C ASN A 236 -1.48 0.79 2.89
N ALA A 237 -2.37 0.78 3.88
CA ALA A 237 -2.06 0.43 5.26
C ALA A 237 -2.07 -1.08 5.53
N TRP A 238 -2.58 -1.89 4.59
CA TRP A 238 -2.92 -3.28 4.85
C TRP A 238 -1.93 -4.25 4.21
N PRO A 239 -1.42 -5.25 4.96
CA PRO A 239 -0.61 -6.31 4.38
C PRO A 239 -1.39 -7.09 3.32
N ALA A 240 -0.72 -7.49 2.24
CA ALA A 240 -1.31 -8.27 1.17
C ALA A 240 -0.67 -9.65 1.03
N GLU A 241 -1.41 -10.59 0.45
CA GLU A 241 -0.90 -11.92 0.13
C GLU A 241 0.26 -11.86 -0.88
N ARG A 242 0.16 -10.93 -1.83
CA ARG A 242 1.07 -10.85 -2.96
C ARG A 242 1.40 -9.41 -3.31
N TYR A 243 2.62 -9.22 -3.81
CA TYR A 243 3.05 -8.00 -4.45
C TYR A 243 3.71 -8.28 -5.80
N ALA A 244 3.68 -7.32 -6.70
CA ALA A 244 4.30 -7.40 -8.02
C ALA A 244 4.86 -6.03 -8.44
N GLY A 245 5.56 -5.99 -9.58
CA GLY A 245 6.28 -4.80 -10.03
C GLY A 245 7.70 -4.67 -9.45
N LEU A 246 8.24 -5.74 -8.86
CA LEU A 246 9.66 -5.84 -8.56
C LEU A 246 10.43 -6.11 -9.87
N PRO A 247 11.31 -5.21 -10.33
CA PRO A 247 12.11 -5.46 -11.52
C PRO A 247 13.19 -6.50 -11.23
N SER A 248 13.45 -7.38 -12.20
CA SER A 248 14.72 -8.13 -12.20
C SER A 248 15.91 -7.20 -12.52
N PRO A 249 17.11 -7.48 -11.99
CA PRO A 249 18.28 -6.63 -12.20
C PRO A 249 18.66 -6.54 -13.69
N ALA A 250 18.97 -5.33 -14.18
CA ALA A 250 19.69 -5.19 -15.45
C ALA A 250 21.19 -5.43 -15.27
N ARG A 251 21.92 -5.52 -16.38
CA ARG A 251 23.38 -5.70 -16.34
C ARG A 251 24.05 -4.56 -15.56
N GLY A 252 24.72 -4.91 -14.46
CA GLY A 252 25.42 -3.96 -13.59
C GLY A 252 24.52 -3.28 -12.55
N GLU A 253 23.26 -3.70 -12.43
CA GLU A 253 22.37 -3.34 -11.35
C GLU A 253 22.39 -4.43 -10.26
N GLN A 254 22.28 -4.03 -9.01
CA GLN A 254 21.89 -4.88 -7.89
C GLN A 254 20.51 -4.41 -7.42
N VAL A 255 19.58 -5.33 -7.20
CA VAL A 255 18.23 -5.01 -6.71
C VAL A 255 18.04 -5.64 -5.34
N LEU A 256 17.82 -4.81 -4.33
CA LEU A 256 17.51 -5.23 -2.97
C LEU A 256 16.01 -5.05 -2.70
N LEU A 257 15.33 -6.08 -2.23
CA LEU A 257 13.98 -5.98 -1.69
C LEU A 257 14.07 -5.73 -0.18
N TRP A 258 13.50 -4.62 0.28
CA TRP A 258 13.29 -4.29 1.68
C TRP A 258 11.97 -4.86 2.17
N VAL A 259 12.04 -5.92 2.96
CA VAL A 259 10.89 -6.55 3.63
C VAL A 259 10.75 -5.94 5.01
N GLN A 260 9.59 -5.35 5.28
CA GLN A 260 9.26 -4.71 6.55
C GLN A 260 8.15 -5.52 7.22
N ASN A 261 8.48 -6.28 8.26
CA ASN A 261 7.46 -7.00 9.02
C ASN A 261 6.52 -5.97 9.66
N SER A 262 5.22 -6.07 9.39
CA SER A 262 4.24 -5.10 9.92
C SER A 262 3.49 -5.62 11.14
N HIS A 263 3.94 -6.74 11.71
CA HIS A 263 3.28 -7.42 12.82
C HIS A 263 4.15 -7.49 14.07
N ALA A 264 3.47 -7.65 15.21
CA ALA A 264 4.07 -7.91 16.52
C ALA A 264 4.58 -9.36 16.70
N VAL A 265 4.54 -10.18 15.64
CA VAL A 265 5.00 -11.57 15.64
C VAL A 265 6.05 -11.76 14.55
N ALA A 266 6.96 -12.69 14.75
CA ALA A 266 8.02 -12.97 13.78
C ALA A 266 7.44 -13.59 12.50
N ILE A 267 7.99 -13.22 11.34
CA ILE A 267 7.73 -13.91 10.09
C ILE A 267 8.59 -15.19 10.09
N PRO A 268 7.99 -16.38 9.97
CA PRO A 268 8.76 -17.61 10.00
C PRO A 268 9.58 -17.80 8.71
N PRO A 269 10.67 -18.58 8.78
CA PRO A 269 11.47 -18.95 7.61
C PRO A 269 10.62 -19.47 6.45
N GLY A 270 10.81 -18.91 5.26
CA GLY A 270 10.15 -19.36 4.03
C GLY A 270 8.68 -18.95 3.88
N ALA A 271 8.11 -18.20 4.83
CA ALA A 271 6.75 -17.66 4.68
C ALA A 271 6.65 -16.59 3.58
N ILE A 272 7.75 -15.90 3.30
CA ILE A 272 7.86 -14.98 2.16
C ILE A 272 8.77 -15.61 1.11
N GLY A 273 8.47 -15.40 -0.17
CA GLY A 273 9.34 -15.84 -1.26
C GLY A 273 9.16 -15.05 -2.55
N LEU A 274 10.08 -15.25 -3.48
CA LEU A 274 10.11 -14.59 -4.79
C LEU A 274 9.86 -15.60 -5.90
N ALA A 275 9.11 -15.21 -6.92
CA ALA A 275 8.93 -16.00 -8.14
C ALA A 275 9.04 -15.09 -9.37
N PRO A 276 9.62 -15.55 -10.50
CA PRO A 276 9.43 -14.88 -11.78
C PRO A 276 7.93 -14.72 -12.06
N MET A 277 7.53 -13.59 -12.63
CA MET A 277 6.13 -13.30 -12.94
C MET A 277 5.50 -14.42 -13.79
N GLY A 278 4.43 -15.02 -13.29
CA GLY A 278 3.73 -16.15 -13.92
C GLY A 278 4.41 -17.50 -13.69
N GLY A 279 5.47 -17.57 -12.88
CA GLY A 279 6.12 -18.80 -12.48
C GLY A 279 5.44 -19.47 -11.28
N GLU A 280 5.39 -20.81 -11.30
CA GLU A 280 4.80 -21.60 -10.21
C GLU A 280 5.79 -21.81 -9.05
N ARG A 281 7.09 -21.87 -9.35
CA ARG A 281 8.14 -22.12 -8.35
C ARG A 281 8.48 -20.83 -7.60
N VAL A 282 8.28 -20.87 -6.30
CA VAL A 282 8.63 -19.79 -5.37
C VAL A 282 9.96 -20.14 -4.68
N THR A 283 10.93 -19.22 -4.72
CA THR A 283 12.15 -19.32 -3.92
C THR A 283 11.92 -18.65 -2.56
N PRO A 284 12.01 -19.39 -1.44
CA PRO A 284 11.73 -18.85 -0.11
C PRO A 284 12.86 -17.94 0.41
N ILE A 285 12.49 -16.94 1.19
CA ILE A 285 13.41 -16.21 2.08
C ILE A 285 13.50 -17.01 3.39
N CYS A 286 14.60 -17.74 3.57
CA CYS A 286 14.76 -18.65 4.71
C CYS A 286 15.15 -17.96 6.03
N THR A 287 15.45 -16.67 6.01
CA THR A 287 15.80 -15.92 7.22
C THR A 287 14.51 -15.51 7.93
N PRO A 288 14.33 -15.83 9.23
CA PRO A 288 13.20 -15.32 10.00
C PRO A 288 13.33 -13.80 10.17
N ILE A 289 12.20 -13.09 10.15
CA ILE A 289 12.18 -11.63 10.32
C ILE A 289 11.45 -11.33 11.63
N ALA A 290 12.16 -10.72 12.58
CA ALA A 290 11.62 -10.41 13.90
C ALA A 290 10.40 -9.46 13.83
N PRO A 291 9.56 -9.38 14.90
CA PRO A 291 8.45 -8.43 14.99
C PRO A 291 8.89 -7.02 14.61
N PHE A 292 8.16 -6.34 13.73
CA PHE A 292 8.47 -4.98 13.27
C PHE A 292 9.87 -4.76 12.65
N ALA A 293 10.63 -5.81 12.35
CA ALA A 293 11.96 -5.70 11.78
C ALA A 293 11.94 -5.37 10.28
N THR A 294 13.03 -4.76 9.80
CA THR A 294 13.27 -4.44 8.40
C THR A 294 14.49 -5.22 7.90
N CYS A 295 14.32 -5.99 6.84
CA CYS A 295 15.35 -6.86 6.27
C CYS A 295 15.57 -6.54 4.78
N ALA A 296 16.82 -6.43 4.35
CA ALA A 296 17.19 -6.38 2.94
C ALA A 296 17.42 -7.79 2.39
N VAL A 297 16.88 -8.06 1.20
CA VAL A 297 17.01 -9.33 0.48
C VAL A 297 17.56 -9.04 -0.91
N ASP A 298 18.69 -9.63 -1.26
CA ASP A 298 19.25 -9.50 -2.61
C ASP A 298 18.47 -10.40 -3.59
N VAL A 299 17.87 -9.78 -4.60
CA VAL A 299 17.09 -10.48 -5.63
C VAL A 299 17.97 -11.44 -6.42
N SER A 300 19.23 -11.08 -6.69
CA SER A 300 20.15 -11.91 -7.48
C SER A 300 20.59 -13.18 -6.73
N GLU A 301 20.55 -13.19 -5.40
CA GLU A 301 20.84 -14.39 -4.61
C GLU A 301 19.72 -15.43 -4.73
N LEU A 302 18.46 -14.97 -4.79
CA LEU A 302 17.29 -15.86 -4.86
C LEU A 302 16.89 -16.25 -6.29
N LEU A 303 17.13 -15.38 -7.26
CA LEU A 303 16.76 -15.56 -8.66
C LEU A 303 17.93 -15.20 -9.61
N PRO A 304 19.06 -15.94 -9.57
CA PRO A 304 20.30 -15.56 -10.26
C PRO A 304 20.19 -15.53 -11.79
N ASP A 305 19.30 -16.35 -12.37
CA ASP A 305 19.13 -16.47 -13.82
C ASP A 305 18.13 -15.46 -14.41
N LEU A 306 17.43 -14.70 -13.55
CA LEU A 306 16.43 -13.75 -13.98
C LEU A 306 17.06 -12.37 -14.21
N ALA A 307 16.91 -11.83 -15.41
CA ALA A 307 17.47 -10.54 -15.81
C ALA A 307 16.41 -9.60 -16.40
N TRP A 308 16.64 -8.29 -16.30
CA TRP A 308 15.79 -7.28 -16.93
C TRP A 308 15.56 -7.60 -18.42
N PRO A 309 14.33 -7.45 -18.95
CA PRO A 309 13.12 -6.90 -18.33
C PRO A 309 12.19 -7.96 -17.72
N GLY A 310 12.75 -8.99 -17.08
CA GLY A 310 11.96 -9.91 -16.26
C GLY A 310 11.28 -9.20 -15.08
N GLN A 311 10.11 -9.70 -14.69
CA GLN A 311 9.31 -9.18 -13.58
C GLN A 311 9.24 -10.22 -12.48
N ILE A 312 9.13 -9.78 -11.22
CA ILE A 312 9.11 -10.66 -10.05
C ILE A 312 7.84 -10.41 -9.24
N GLU A 313 7.24 -11.52 -8.81
CA GLU A 313 6.19 -11.56 -7.82
C GLU A 313 6.78 -11.87 -6.43
N VAL A 314 6.30 -11.16 -5.42
CA VAL A 314 6.59 -11.42 -4.01
C VAL A 314 5.38 -12.12 -3.40
N ARG A 315 5.55 -13.35 -2.91
CA ARG A 315 4.56 -14.05 -2.07
C ARG A 315 4.81 -13.61 -0.64
N ALA A 316 3.93 -12.79 -0.08
CA ALA A 316 4.17 -12.10 1.18
C ALA A 316 3.32 -12.60 2.36
N GLY A 317 2.28 -13.41 2.12
CA GLY A 317 1.50 -14.06 3.19
C GLY A 317 0.85 -13.07 4.16
N LYS A 318 0.51 -11.85 3.71
CA LYS A 318 0.00 -10.75 4.55
C LYS A 318 0.93 -10.36 5.70
N HIS A 319 2.25 -10.50 5.55
CA HIS A 319 3.19 -10.14 6.62
C HIS A 319 3.72 -8.70 6.57
N ALA A 320 3.72 -8.06 5.42
CA ALA A 320 4.36 -6.75 5.21
C ALA A 320 3.39 -5.76 4.57
N VAL A 321 3.42 -4.52 5.02
CA VAL A 321 2.75 -3.38 4.38
C VAL A 321 3.71 -2.77 3.36
N ARG A 322 3.38 -2.94 2.08
CA ARG A 322 4.06 -2.36 0.91
C ARG A 322 5.60 -2.40 0.97
N PRO A 323 6.21 -3.57 0.67
CA PRO A 323 7.66 -3.68 0.56
C PRO A 323 8.26 -2.69 -0.46
N ARG A 324 9.51 -2.32 -0.23
CA ARG A 324 10.25 -1.40 -1.10
C ARG A 324 11.38 -2.11 -1.79
N TYR A 325 11.85 -1.61 -2.92
CA TYR A 325 13.08 -2.10 -3.52
C TYR A 325 14.03 -0.95 -3.80
N GLU A 326 15.31 -1.25 -3.69
CA GLU A 326 16.41 -0.34 -3.92
C GLU A 326 17.29 -0.90 -5.02
N VAL A 327 17.55 -0.09 -6.04
CA VAL A 327 18.45 -0.47 -7.14
C VAL A 327 19.76 0.30 -6.99
N LEU A 328 20.86 -0.43 -6.92
CA LEU A 328 22.21 0.12 -6.92
C LEU A 328 22.84 -0.06 -8.30
N GLU A 329 23.39 1.01 -8.87
CA GLU A 329 24.05 0.99 -10.17
C GLU A 329 25.18 2.03 -10.20
N ARG A 330 26.44 1.57 -10.32
CA ARG A 330 27.62 2.46 -10.46
C ARG A 330 27.70 3.56 -9.38
N GLY A 331 27.43 3.20 -8.13
CA GLY A 331 27.42 4.13 -7.00
C GLY A 331 26.16 5.00 -6.89
N ARG A 332 25.22 4.90 -7.83
CA ARG A 332 23.90 5.56 -7.73
C ARG A 332 22.89 4.61 -7.13
N ARG A 333 21.89 5.21 -6.49
CA ARG A 333 20.79 4.49 -5.84
C ARG A 333 19.48 5.12 -6.25
N ARG A 334 18.47 4.28 -6.41
CA ARG A 334 17.07 4.68 -6.55
C ARG A 334 16.19 3.72 -5.79
N ILE A 335 15.13 4.23 -5.19
CA ILE A 335 14.21 3.44 -4.40
C ILE A 335 12.80 3.65 -4.92
N ALA A 336 12.07 2.55 -5.02
CA ALA A 336 10.65 2.51 -5.35
C ALA A 336 9.97 1.42 -4.51
N HIS A 337 8.70 1.14 -4.77
CA HIS A 337 7.95 0.09 -4.07
C HIS A 337 7.35 -0.91 -5.05
N VAL A 338 7.17 -2.14 -4.57
CA VAL A 338 6.31 -3.12 -5.24
C VAL A 338 4.85 -2.77 -4.97
N ASN A 339 3.93 -3.19 -5.84
CA ASN A 339 2.52 -2.92 -5.67
C ASN A 339 1.73 -4.14 -5.20
N VAL A 340 0.59 -3.92 -4.53
CA VAL A 340 -0.33 -5.00 -4.15
C VAL A 340 -0.82 -5.69 -5.43
N GLU A 341 -0.54 -6.98 -5.51
CA GLU A 341 -1.11 -7.85 -6.52
C GLU A 341 -2.46 -8.38 -5.99
N ARG A 342 -3.54 -8.12 -6.71
CA ARG A 342 -4.90 -8.42 -6.26
C ARG A 342 -5.28 -9.87 -6.56
N ASP A 343 -5.71 -10.59 -5.53
CA ASP A 343 -6.22 -11.96 -5.62
C ASP A 343 -7.75 -12.04 -5.55
N ASP A 344 -8.40 -10.95 -5.16
CA ASP A 344 -9.86 -10.81 -5.06
C ASP A 344 -10.52 -10.34 -6.36
N LEU A 345 -9.74 -9.79 -7.30
CA LEU A 345 -10.26 -9.32 -8.59
C LEU A 345 -10.60 -10.49 -9.52
N LYS A 346 -11.69 -10.31 -10.26
CA LYS A 346 -12.17 -11.25 -11.28
C LYS A 346 -12.15 -10.57 -12.65
N PRO A 347 -11.98 -11.34 -13.74
CA PRO A 347 -12.18 -10.82 -15.08
C PRO A 347 -13.54 -10.12 -15.21
N ALA A 348 -13.53 -8.99 -15.89
CA ALA A 348 -14.64 -8.06 -16.07
C ALA A 348 -14.92 -7.86 -17.58
N PRO A 349 -15.42 -8.88 -18.29
CA PRO A 349 -15.66 -8.82 -19.73
C PRO A 349 -16.67 -7.73 -20.11
N GLU A 350 -17.49 -7.25 -19.15
CA GLU A 350 -18.37 -6.12 -19.36
C GLU A 350 -17.63 -4.80 -19.66
N LEU A 351 -16.36 -4.65 -19.26
CA LEU A 351 -15.61 -3.40 -19.46
C LEU A 351 -15.52 -2.98 -20.92
N ALA A 352 -15.41 -3.94 -21.85
CA ALA A 352 -15.43 -3.65 -23.28
C ALA A 352 -16.73 -2.97 -23.73
N LYS A 353 -17.87 -3.38 -23.16
CA LYS A 353 -19.20 -2.81 -23.44
C LYS A 353 -19.38 -1.43 -22.83
N LEU A 354 -18.67 -1.15 -21.73
CA LEU A 354 -18.77 0.10 -21.00
C LEU A 354 -17.94 1.25 -21.63
N GLN A 355 -17.08 0.97 -22.63
CA GLN A 355 -16.30 2.01 -23.34
C GLN A 355 -17.18 3.12 -23.94
N ALA A 356 -18.37 2.78 -24.47
CA ALA A 356 -19.30 3.78 -24.98
C ALA A 356 -19.72 4.81 -23.90
N MET A 357 -19.75 4.38 -22.64
CA MET A 357 -20.01 5.25 -21.50
C MET A 357 -18.72 5.88 -21.00
N PHE A 358 -17.67 5.14 -20.67
CA PHE A 358 -16.47 5.71 -20.01
C PHE A 358 -15.41 6.30 -20.96
N GLY A 359 -15.67 6.35 -22.26
CA GLY A 359 -14.67 6.75 -23.24
C GLY A 359 -13.52 5.74 -23.28
N LYS A 360 -12.32 6.18 -22.93
CA LYS A 360 -11.13 5.30 -22.87
C LYS A 360 -11.15 4.32 -21.69
N GLY A 361 -12.03 4.52 -20.69
CA GLY A 361 -12.15 3.64 -19.54
C GLY A 361 -11.00 3.82 -18.55
N TYR A 362 -10.33 2.73 -18.19
CA TYR A 362 -9.16 2.77 -17.32
C TYR A 362 -7.95 3.33 -18.08
N LEU A 363 -7.39 4.41 -17.54
CA LEU A 363 -6.20 5.08 -18.06
C LEU A 363 -5.08 4.96 -17.04
N LEU A 364 -3.92 4.47 -17.47
CA LEU A 364 -2.69 4.57 -16.69
C LEU A 364 -1.81 5.66 -17.31
N PRO A 365 -1.86 6.90 -16.78
CA PRO A 365 -1.07 7.99 -17.30
C PRO A 365 0.37 7.95 -16.79
N ALA A 366 1.31 8.36 -17.63
CA ALA A 366 2.70 8.61 -17.25
C ALA A 366 3.29 9.76 -18.08
N PRO A 367 4.19 10.59 -17.54
CA PRO A 367 4.84 11.62 -18.35
C PRO A 367 5.75 10.99 -19.40
N LEU A 368 5.79 11.58 -20.59
CA LEU A 368 6.92 11.43 -21.51
C LEU A 368 7.86 12.60 -21.27
N MET A 369 8.96 12.35 -20.57
CA MET A 369 9.94 13.39 -20.21
C MET A 369 10.63 13.95 -21.46
N PRO A 370 11.18 15.20 -21.41
CA PRO A 370 11.89 15.80 -22.55
C PRO A 370 12.92 14.85 -23.17
N ARG A 371 12.71 14.44 -24.43
CA ARG A 371 13.45 13.34 -25.07
C ARG A 371 14.94 13.65 -25.23
N ALA A 372 15.33 14.91 -25.39
CA ALA A 372 16.74 15.32 -25.40
C ALA A 372 17.46 15.05 -24.08
N LEU A 373 16.74 15.08 -22.95
CA LEU A 373 17.33 14.99 -21.61
C LEU A 373 17.11 13.63 -20.97
N TRP A 374 16.01 12.97 -21.31
CA TRP A 374 15.55 11.77 -20.64
C TRP A 374 15.25 10.65 -21.62
N LYS A 375 15.63 9.44 -21.22
CA LYS A 375 15.12 8.20 -21.78
C LYS A 375 13.93 7.74 -20.93
N SER A 376 12.81 7.44 -21.57
CA SER A 376 11.59 6.95 -20.92
C SER A 376 11.32 5.50 -21.33
N LEU A 377 11.02 4.64 -20.36
CA LEU A 377 10.66 3.24 -20.57
C LEU A 377 9.35 2.91 -19.86
N ALA A 378 8.56 2.01 -20.42
CA ALA A 378 7.38 1.43 -19.76
C ALA A 378 7.41 -0.10 -19.85
N LEU A 379 7.19 -0.77 -18.73
CA LEU A 379 7.04 -2.21 -18.63
C LEU A 379 5.64 -2.48 -18.07
N PRO A 380 4.64 -2.79 -18.92
CA PRO A 380 3.34 -3.25 -18.43
C PRO A 380 3.52 -4.40 -17.45
N THR A 381 2.75 -4.39 -16.36
CA THR A 381 2.94 -5.34 -15.26
C THR A 381 1.61 -5.97 -14.89
N PRO A 382 1.49 -7.31 -14.98
CA PRO A 382 0.35 -8.01 -14.39
C PRO A 382 0.31 -7.80 -12.88
N MET A 383 -0.82 -7.34 -12.36
CA MET A 383 -1.03 -6.96 -10.97
C MET A 383 -2.29 -7.59 -10.36
N ALA A 384 -2.93 -8.54 -11.05
CA ALA A 384 -3.95 -9.39 -10.45
C ALA A 384 -3.72 -10.85 -10.84
N THR A 385 -4.04 -11.78 -9.93
CA THR A 385 -3.78 -13.22 -10.12
C THR A 385 -4.56 -13.81 -11.30
N CYS A 386 -5.71 -13.22 -11.63
CA CYS A 386 -6.52 -13.62 -12.78
C CYS A 386 -6.00 -13.09 -14.13
N GLN A 387 -5.01 -12.21 -14.14
CA GLN A 387 -4.39 -11.69 -15.38
C GLN A 387 -3.41 -12.72 -15.94
N THR A 388 -3.93 -13.61 -16.79
CA THR A 388 -3.13 -14.58 -17.56
C THR A 388 -2.56 -13.96 -18.83
N ALA A 389 -3.23 -12.94 -19.37
CA ALA A 389 -2.69 -12.07 -20.40
C ALA A 389 -3.25 -10.64 -20.28
N LEU A 390 -2.59 -9.71 -20.96
CA LEU A 390 -2.87 -8.28 -20.90
C LEU A 390 -3.02 -7.71 -22.32
N PRO A 391 -4.26 -7.49 -22.80
CA PRO A 391 -4.51 -6.77 -24.03
C PRO A 391 -4.35 -5.26 -23.78
N ILE A 392 -3.23 -4.67 -24.20
CA ILE A 392 -2.85 -3.28 -23.87
C ILE A 392 -2.44 -2.52 -25.15
N ALA A 393 -2.72 -1.22 -25.17
CA ALA A 393 -2.12 -0.28 -26.10
C ALA A 393 -1.44 0.87 -25.34
N ALA A 394 -0.39 1.42 -25.94
CA ALA A 394 0.24 2.67 -25.51
C ALA A 394 -0.17 3.80 -26.45
N LEU A 395 -0.71 4.87 -25.89
CA LEU A 395 -1.03 6.10 -26.61
C LEU A 395 -0.08 7.19 -26.13
N VAL A 396 0.37 8.04 -27.05
CA VAL A 396 1.24 9.18 -26.74
C VAL A 396 0.59 10.44 -27.27
N TYR A 397 0.65 11.48 -26.44
CA TYR A 397 0.07 12.78 -26.71
C TYR A 397 1.13 13.87 -26.55
N ASP A 398 1.03 14.91 -27.39
CA ASP A 398 1.85 16.12 -27.29
C ASP A 398 1.40 17.02 -26.11
N PRO A 399 2.13 18.11 -25.81
CA PRO A 399 1.76 19.04 -24.73
C PRO A 399 0.41 19.75 -24.91
N ASN A 400 -0.16 19.75 -26.12
CA ASN A 400 -1.47 20.32 -26.42
C ASN A 400 -2.59 19.27 -26.33
N GLY A 401 -2.28 18.03 -25.97
CA GLY A 401 -3.25 16.93 -25.87
C GLY A 401 -3.60 16.29 -27.22
N ARG A 402 -2.82 16.52 -28.28
CA ARG A 402 -3.01 15.86 -29.57
C ARG A 402 -2.34 14.50 -29.56
N GLU A 403 -3.08 13.46 -29.96
CA GLU A 403 -2.52 12.11 -30.14
C GLU A 403 -1.48 12.11 -31.26
N VAL A 404 -0.27 11.63 -30.96
CA VAL A 404 0.84 11.51 -31.91
C VAL A 404 1.16 10.05 -32.25
N LEU A 405 0.85 9.12 -31.36
CA LEU A 405 1.09 7.70 -31.54
C LEU A 405 0.02 6.89 -30.82
N LYS A 406 -0.41 5.80 -31.47
CA LYS A 406 -1.10 4.68 -30.84
C LYS A 406 -0.40 3.39 -31.26
N GLN A 407 0.15 2.67 -30.30
CA GLN A 407 0.85 1.40 -30.48
C GLN A 407 0.10 0.29 -29.74
N SER A 408 -0.49 -0.65 -30.48
CA SER A 408 -1.00 -1.89 -29.87
C SER A 408 0.16 -2.77 -29.42
N LEU A 409 0.05 -3.33 -28.23
CA LEU A 409 1.01 -4.29 -27.68
C LEU A 409 0.55 -5.74 -27.89
N GLY A 410 -0.60 -5.92 -28.55
CA GLY A 410 -1.28 -7.20 -28.62
C GLY A 410 -1.72 -7.70 -27.25
N ARG A 411 -1.75 -9.02 -27.10
CA ARG A 411 -2.14 -9.71 -25.87
C ARG A 411 -0.89 -10.26 -25.19
N LEU A 412 -0.32 -9.48 -24.28
CA LEU A 412 0.93 -9.84 -23.59
C LEU A 412 0.67 -10.98 -22.59
N PRO A 413 1.37 -12.12 -22.66
CA PRO A 413 1.21 -13.17 -21.66
C PRO A 413 1.70 -12.66 -20.29
N ARG A 414 1.19 -13.22 -19.19
CA ARG A 414 1.60 -12.83 -17.82
C ARG A 414 3.14 -12.81 -17.64
N ALA A 415 3.83 -13.81 -18.17
CA ALA A 415 5.30 -13.93 -18.07
C ALA A 415 6.06 -13.11 -19.13
N HIS A 416 5.43 -12.12 -19.79
CA HIS A 416 6.09 -11.33 -20.82
C HIS A 416 7.30 -10.55 -20.27
N ARG A 417 8.25 -10.29 -21.16
CA ARG A 417 9.49 -9.54 -20.90
C ARG A 417 9.61 -8.39 -21.89
N MET A 418 8.52 -7.65 -22.08
CA MET A 418 8.46 -6.57 -23.06
C MET A 418 8.46 -5.21 -22.37
N ALA A 419 9.61 -4.54 -22.41
CA ALA A 419 9.73 -3.14 -22.04
C ALA A 419 9.64 -2.28 -23.31
N LEU A 420 8.75 -1.31 -23.32
CA LEU A 420 8.63 -0.29 -24.34
C LEU A 420 9.72 0.76 -24.14
N ASP A 421 10.54 0.94 -25.18
CA ASP A 421 11.52 2.00 -25.26
C ASP A 421 11.02 3.10 -26.19
N PHE A 422 10.58 4.22 -25.63
CA PHE A 422 10.01 5.32 -26.42
C PHE A 422 11.08 6.04 -27.28
N ASP A 423 12.37 5.82 -27.02
CA ASP A 423 13.42 6.32 -27.92
C ASP A 423 13.45 5.56 -29.25
N GLN A 424 12.95 4.32 -29.29
CA GLN A 424 13.00 3.44 -30.46
C GLN A 424 11.76 3.54 -31.35
N MET A 425 10.83 4.45 -31.04
CA MET A 425 9.57 4.61 -31.77
C MET A 425 9.69 5.75 -32.79
N GLU A 426 9.84 5.41 -34.08
CA GLU A 426 9.99 6.38 -35.19
C GLU A 426 8.83 7.39 -35.25
N SER A 427 7.60 6.97 -34.97
CA SER A 427 6.43 7.85 -34.99
C SER A 427 6.48 9.00 -33.98
N LEU A 428 7.37 8.93 -32.99
CA LEU A 428 7.56 10.02 -32.01
C LEU A 428 8.47 11.13 -32.52
N ASP A 429 9.05 11.02 -33.71
CA ASP A 429 9.85 12.10 -34.33
C ASP A 429 9.07 13.42 -34.46
N ALA A 430 7.74 13.36 -34.56
CA ALA A 430 6.85 14.52 -34.54
C ALA A 430 6.95 15.35 -33.23
N LEU A 431 7.34 14.73 -32.12
CA LEU A 431 7.62 15.42 -30.85
C LEU A 431 9.04 16.01 -30.80
N GLY A 432 9.92 15.62 -31.72
CA GLY A 432 11.35 15.95 -31.70
C GLY A 432 11.96 15.63 -30.33
N ASP A 433 12.69 16.60 -29.77
CA ASP A 433 13.32 16.54 -28.45
C ASP A 433 12.38 16.95 -27.29
N GLY A 434 11.10 17.17 -27.60
CA GLY A 434 10.07 17.65 -26.69
C GLY A 434 9.60 16.62 -25.67
N TYR A 435 8.47 16.92 -25.04
CA TYR A 435 7.84 16.13 -23.98
C TYR A 435 6.37 15.89 -24.34
N GLY A 436 5.69 15.07 -23.53
CA GLY A 436 4.28 14.76 -23.71
C GLY A 436 3.75 13.92 -22.56
N HIS A 437 2.70 13.15 -22.82
CA HIS A 437 2.22 12.14 -21.89
C HIS A 437 1.87 10.84 -22.59
N ILE A 438 2.01 9.75 -21.85
CA ILE A 438 1.70 8.39 -22.24
C ILE A 438 0.41 7.99 -21.51
N GLU A 439 -0.47 7.29 -22.21
CA GLU A 439 -1.57 6.56 -21.61
C GLU A 439 -1.44 5.08 -21.97
N LEU A 440 -1.31 4.21 -20.97
CA LEU A 440 -1.57 2.79 -21.17
C LEU A 440 -3.06 2.53 -20.94
N VAL A 441 -3.68 1.81 -21.87
CA VAL A 441 -5.11 1.48 -21.85
C VAL A 441 -5.34 0.03 -22.24
N TYR A 442 -6.50 -0.52 -21.87
CA TYR A 442 -6.93 -1.81 -22.40
C TYR A 442 -7.21 -1.72 -23.90
N ASP A 443 -6.66 -2.66 -24.67
CA ASP A 443 -6.89 -2.78 -26.12
C ASP A 443 -7.85 -3.95 -26.42
N PHE A 444 -9.16 -3.68 -26.36
CA PHE A 444 -10.17 -4.70 -26.61
C PHE A 444 -10.21 -5.24 -28.05
N SER A 445 -9.46 -4.64 -28.98
CA SER A 445 -9.27 -5.23 -30.31
C SER A 445 -8.28 -6.41 -30.29
N ALA A 446 -7.39 -6.46 -29.29
CA ALA A 446 -6.41 -7.52 -29.07
C ALA A 446 -6.89 -8.62 -28.10
N GLY A 447 -7.91 -8.34 -27.28
CA GLY A 447 -8.55 -9.33 -26.40
C GLY A 447 -9.50 -8.70 -25.38
N GLU A 448 -10.46 -9.48 -24.88
CA GLU A 448 -11.49 -9.00 -23.94
C GLU A 448 -11.09 -9.11 -22.45
N GLU A 449 -9.88 -9.57 -22.15
CA GLU A 449 -9.36 -9.74 -20.79
C GLU A 449 -9.05 -8.39 -20.14
N ALA A 450 -9.86 -8.02 -19.17
CA ALA A 450 -9.62 -6.86 -18.31
C ALA A 450 -10.26 -7.09 -16.94
N ASP A 451 -9.77 -6.43 -15.90
CA ASP A 451 -10.32 -6.51 -14.53
C ASP A 451 -10.40 -5.13 -13.85
N GLY A 452 -9.91 -4.08 -14.52
CA GLY A 452 -9.81 -2.73 -13.99
C GLY A 452 -8.53 -2.44 -13.20
N TRP A 453 -7.53 -3.31 -13.26
CA TRP A 453 -6.28 -3.20 -12.50
C TRP A 453 -5.04 -3.19 -13.39
N LEU A 454 -5.03 -2.26 -14.35
CA LEU A 454 -3.93 -2.06 -15.28
C LEU A 454 -2.77 -1.30 -14.61
N HIS A 455 -1.54 -1.83 -14.71
CA HIS A 455 -0.35 -1.27 -14.08
C HIS A 455 0.87 -1.39 -15.00
N ALA A 456 1.90 -0.59 -14.70
CA ALA A 456 3.21 -0.69 -15.33
C ALA A 456 4.30 -0.13 -14.41
N LEU A 457 5.52 -0.63 -14.60
CA LEU A 457 6.73 0.02 -14.12
C LEU A 457 7.24 0.98 -15.19
N PHE A 458 7.36 2.26 -14.83
CA PHE A 458 7.99 3.28 -15.66
C PHE A 458 9.39 3.59 -15.15
N ARG A 459 10.34 3.72 -16.07
CA ARG A 459 11.73 4.08 -15.75
C ARG A 459 12.16 5.29 -16.56
N TYR A 460 12.65 6.32 -15.88
CA TYR A 460 13.15 7.55 -16.47
C TYR A 460 14.64 7.68 -16.17
N ARG A 461 15.47 7.76 -17.21
CA ARG A 461 16.92 7.93 -17.05
C ARG A 461 17.38 9.23 -17.69
N HIS A 462 18.01 10.10 -16.89
CA HIS A 462 18.62 11.31 -17.40
C HIS A 462 19.87 10.96 -18.20
N ARG A 463 19.96 11.41 -19.45
CA ARG A 463 21.02 11.01 -20.39
C ARG A 463 22.40 11.47 -19.97
N ARG A 464 22.52 12.72 -19.49
CA ARG A 464 23.83 13.31 -19.13
C ARG A 464 24.33 12.82 -17.78
N SER A 465 23.48 12.88 -16.74
CA SER A 465 23.90 12.47 -15.40
C SER A 465 23.81 10.97 -15.19
N GLY A 466 23.01 10.24 -15.98
CA GLY A 466 22.73 8.82 -15.80
C GLY A 466 21.92 8.52 -14.54
N HIS A 467 21.35 9.53 -13.86
CA HIS A 467 20.39 9.33 -12.77
C HIS A 467 19.14 8.65 -13.30
N SER A 468 18.55 7.74 -12.52
CA SER A 468 17.33 7.04 -12.92
C SER A 468 16.30 7.08 -11.80
N ALA A 469 15.04 7.27 -12.15
CA ALA A 469 13.89 7.16 -11.25
C ALA A 469 12.93 6.09 -11.79
N GLU A 470 12.28 5.38 -10.87
CA GLU A 470 11.25 4.40 -11.19
C GLU A 470 9.96 4.77 -10.49
N THR A 471 8.85 4.58 -11.19
CA THR A 471 7.51 4.78 -10.64
C THR A 471 6.60 3.67 -11.13
N SER A 472 5.62 3.32 -10.31
CA SER A 472 4.60 2.35 -10.66
C SER A 472 3.29 2.78 -10.03
N PHE A 473 2.25 2.88 -10.87
CA PHE A 473 0.93 3.35 -10.47
C PHE A 473 -0.15 2.54 -11.22
N GLY A 474 -1.37 2.57 -10.68
CA GLY A 474 -2.52 1.86 -11.25
C GLY A 474 -3.35 2.75 -12.16
N ALA A 475 -4.04 2.14 -13.11
CA ALA A 475 -4.98 2.85 -13.96
C ALA A 475 -6.23 3.24 -13.17
N HIS A 476 -6.83 4.39 -13.52
CA HIS A 476 -8.12 4.81 -12.99
C HIS A 476 -9.05 5.29 -14.09
N ILE A 477 -10.34 5.38 -13.77
CA ILE A 477 -11.32 6.04 -14.63
C ILE A 477 -11.39 7.50 -14.20
N PHE A 478 -10.88 8.38 -15.05
CA PHE A 478 -10.87 9.82 -14.82
C PHE A 478 -12.05 10.52 -15.51
N ASN A 479 -12.37 11.75 -15.07
CA ASN A 479 -13.23 12.71 -15.76
C ASN A 479 -14.63 12.16 -16.15
N THR A 480 -15.29 11.44 -15.24
CA THR A 480 -16.64 10.91 -15.43
C THR A 480 -17.56 11.20 -14.24
N ILE A 481 -18.83 11.52 -14.51
CA ILE A 481 -19.85 11.63 -13.44
C ILE A 481 -20.41 10.27 -13.00
N LEU A 482 -20.03 9.19 -13.70
CA LEU A 482 -20.46 7.84 -13.43
C LEU A 482 -19.45 7.16 -12.50
N THR A 483 -19.95 6.36 -11.56
CA THR A 483 -19.12 5.47 -10.75
C THR A 483 -19.16 4.06 -11.32
N TYR A 484 -18.05 3.33 -11.19
CA TYR A 484 -17.98 1.91 -11.51
C TYR A 484 -17.16 1.18 -10.44
N ARG A 485 -17.81 0.30 -9.68
CA ARG A 485 -17.19 -0.33 -8.50
C ARG A 485 -16.61 0.75 -7.58
N ASN A 486 -15.30 0.73 -7.35
CA ASN A 486 -14.60 1.66 -6.46
C ASN A 486 -13.99 2.86 -7.22
N GLU A 487 -14.34 3.03 -8.51
CA GLU A 487 -13.84 4.13 -9.34
C GLU A 487 -14.83 5.31 -9.42
N PRO A 488 -14.35 6.57 -9.41
CA PRO A 488 -12.92 6.96 -9.31
C PRO A 488 -12.30 6.61 -7.94
N GLN A 489 -11.06 6.12 -7.92
CA GLN A 489 -10.40 5.54 -6.74
C GLN A 489 -10.49 6.39 -5.46
N SER A 490 -10.65 5.72 -4.30
CA SER A 490 -10.59 6.23 -2.92
C SER A 490 -11.94 6.41 -2.20
N TYR A 491 -13.04 5.77 -2.66
CA TYR A 491 -14.32 5.87 -1.97
C TYR A 491 -14.85 4.53 -1.48
N SER A 492 -14.91 4.37 -0.16
CA SER A 492 -15.74 3.38 0.51
C SER A 492 -17.12 3.99 0.78
N GLY A 493 -18.19 3.43 0.21
CA GLY A 493 -19.57 3.83 0.52
C GLY A 493 -20.27 4.59 -0.61
N ARG A 494 -20.92 5.72 -0.27
CA ARG A 494 -21.76 6.47 -1.22
C ARG A 494 -20.90 7.12 -2.32
N PRO A 495 -21.46 7.33 -3.53
CA PRO A 495 -20.78 8.09 -4.57
C PRO A 495 -20.29 9.46 -4.06
N PRO A 496 -19.07 9.89 -4.43
CA PRO A 496 -18.33 10.97 -3.78
C PRO A 496 -18.80 12.40 -4.08
N GLY A 497 -20.05 12.58 -4.54
CA GLY A 497 -20.46 13.84 -5.15
C GLY A 497 -19.72 14.08 -6.47
N LEU A 498 -19.58 15.35 -6.88
CA LEU A 498 -19.04 15.75 -8.19
C LEU A 498 -17.66 16.41 -8.13
N SER A 499 -16.91 16.19 -7.06
CA SER A 499 -15.57 16.76 -6.86
C SER A 499 -14.65 15.71 -6.25
N THR A 500 -13.43 15.57 -6.77
CA THR A 500 -12.39 14.75 -6.12
C THR A 500 -11.10 15.54 -5.95
N ARG A 501 -10.37 15.25 -4.86
CA ARG A 501 -9.11 15.89 -4.52
C ARG A 501 -8.00 14.85 -4.48
N LEU A 502 -6.94 15.07 -5.24
CA LEU A 502 -5.70 14.31 -5.12
C LEU A 502 -4.65 15.16 -4.43
N PHE A 503 -4.13 14.62 -3.33
CA PHE A 503 -2.96 15.16 -2.65
C PHE A 503 -1.70 14.64 -3.33
N LEU A 504 -0.80 15.55 -3.65
CA LEU A 504 0.50 15.25 -4.23
C LEU A 504 1.51 16.23 -3.65
N ARG A 505 2.78 15.80 -3.56
CA ARG A 505 3.85 16.61 -2.97
C ARG A 505 4.78 17.11 -4.06
N LEU A 506 5.17 18.38 -4.00
CA LEU A 506 6.25 18.93 -4.82
C LEU A 506 7.56 18.84 -4.01
N GLY A 507 8.65 18.48 -4.68
CA GLY A 507 9.86 17.97 -4.02
C GLY A 507 10.70 18.99 -3.22
N GLU A 508 10.46 20.30 -3.35
CA GLU A 508 11.34 21.31 -2.74
C GLU A 508 10.57 22.53 -2.17
N PRO A 509 11.03 23.08 -1.02
CA PRO A 509 10.54 24.35 -0.47
C PRO A 509 10.65 25.53 -1.46
N ALA A 510 9.80 26.55 -1.37
CA ALA A 510 8.75 26.78 -0.37
C ALA A 510 7.41 26.06 -0.67
N TYR A 511 7.38 25.16 -1.65
CA TYR A 511 6.17 24.52 -2.14
C TYR A 511 6.06 23.10 -1.60
N ASP A 512 5.40 22.96 -0.45
CA ASP A 512 5.35 21.67 0.24
C ASP A 512 4.29 20.73 -0.35
N THR A 513 3.10 21.25 -0.70
CA THR A 513 1.96 20.40 -1.00
C THR A 513 1.06 20.94 -2.09
N PHE A 514 0.51 20.06 -2.91
CA PHE A 514 -0.34 20.44 -4.02
C PHE A 514 -1.58 19.54 -4.10
N CYS A 515 -2.72 20.16 -4.36
CA CYS A 515 -4.01 19.50 -4.46
C CYS A 515 -4.56 19.66 -5.88
N HIS A 516 -4.78 18.55 -6.57
CA HIS A 516 -5.60 18.53 -7.77
C HIS A 516 -7.06 18.41 -7.38
N LEU A 517 -7.88 19.42 -7.69
CA LEU A 517 -9.31 19.23 -7.72
C LEU A 517 -9.70 18.75 -9.12
N ILE A 518 -9.97 17.46 -9.26
CA ILE A 518 -10.51 16.92 -10.51
C ILE A 518 -12.03 17.14 -10.46
N TYR A 519 -12.54 18.01 -11.36
CA TYR A 519 -13.80 17.94 -12.14
C TYR A 519 -14.13 19.32 -12.74
N PRO A 520 -14.44 19.42 -14.06
CA PRO A 520 -15.65 18.88 -14.71
C PRO A 520 -15.44 17.67 -15.62
N ALA A 521 -16.51 16.93 -15.89
CA ALA A 521 -16.51 15.90 -16.95
C ALA A 521 -16.83 16.56 -18.29
N SER A 522 -15.99 16.37 -19.31
CA SER A 522 -16.31 16.80 -20.67
C SER A 522 -17.23 15.79 -21.36
N ARG A 523 -18.39 16.25 -21.84
CA ARG A 523 -19.39 15.46 -22.58
C ARG A 523 -20.05 16.33 -23.64
N ARG A 524 -20.98 15.76 -24.42
CA ARG A 524 -21.77 16.54 -25.39
C ARG A 524 -22.48 17.76 -24.78
N TRP A 525 -22.79 17.72 -23.48
CA TRP A 525 -23.44 18.83 -22.75
C TRP A 525 -22.47 19.84 -22.12
N VAL A 526 -21.19 19.48 -21.97
CA VAL A 526 -20.11 20.34 -21.42
C VAL A 526 -18.88 20.07 -22.28
N SER A 527 -18.68 20.90 -23.31
CA SER A 527 -17.65 20.68 -24.33
C SER A 527 -16.23 20.85 -23.82
N MET A 528 -16.04 21.61 -22.73
CA MET A 528 -14.75 21.83 -22.08
C MET A 528 -14.89 21.65 -20.57
N SER A 529 -13.86 21.11 -19.95
CA SER A 529 -13.78 20.89 -18.51
C SER A 529 -12.54 21.57 -17.92
N ASP A 530 -12.72 22.37 -16.87
CA ASP A 530 -11.66 23.09 -16.17
C ASP A 530 -11.18 22.38 -14.88
N THR A 531 -10.03 21.72 -14.91
CA THR A 531 -9.42 21.18 -13.69
C THR A 531 -8.62 22.28 -12.99
N ALA A 532 -8.81 22.46 -11.68
CA ALA A 532 -8.04 23.43 -10.90
C ALA A 532 -6.86 22.74 -10.19
N ILE A 533 -5.69 23.35 -10.33
CA ILE A 533 -4.49 22.99 -9.56
C ILE A 533 -4.36 24.02 -8.44
N ILE A 534 -4.39 23.55 -7.19
CA ILE A 534 -4.34 24.41 -6.02
C ILE A 534 -3.09 24.05 -5.22
N LEU A 535 -2.21 25.02 -4.99
CA LEU A 535 -0.97 24.85 -4.25
C LEU A 535 -1.15 25.36 -2.82
N TYR A 536 -0.69 24.58 -1.86
CA TYR A 536 -0.74 24.90 -0.44
C TYR A 536 0.67 24.88 0.17
N ASP A 537 0.96 25.84 1.05
CA ASP A 537 2.17 25.80 1.87
C ASP A 537 2.05 24.79 3.02
N GLY A 538 3.14 24.56 3.76
CA GLY A 538 3.14 23.63 4.90
C GLY A 538 2.20 24.03 6.05
N ALA A 539 1.70 25.27 6.10
CA ALA A 539 0.70 25.72 7.05
C ALA A 539 -0.74 25.50 6.58
N GLY A 540 -0.94 25.01 5.34
CA GLY A 540 -2.25 24.78 4.75
C GLY A 540 -2.87 26.03 4.11
N CYS A 541 -2.09 27.09 3.90
CA CYS A 541 -2.55 28.29 3.20
C CYS A 541 -2.45 28.09 1.69
N GLU A 542 -3.51 28.44 0.95
CA GLU A 542 -3.48 28.46 -0.52
C GLU A 542 -2.50 29.55 -0.97
N VAL A 543 -1.45 29.16 -1.71
CA VAL A 543 -0.42 30.07 -2.21
C VAL A 543 -0.54 30.33 -3.72
N ALA A 544 -1.16 29.41 -4.46
CA ALA A 544 -1.44 29.59 -5.88
C ALA A 544 -2.64 28.74 -6.33
N ARG A 545 -3.30 29.21 -7.39
CA ARG A 545 -4.37 28.50 -8.10
C ARG A 545 -4.22 28.74 -9.59
N SER A 546 -4.29 27.68 -10.38
CA SER A 546 -4.33 27.73 -11.84
C SER A 546 -5.45 26.89 -12.40
#